data_AF-A0A080Z7E0-F1
#
_entry.id   AF-A0A080Z7E0-F1
#
_cell.length_a   1.000
_cell.length_b   1.000
_cell.length_c   1.000
_cell.angle_alpha   90.00
_cell.angle_beta   90.00
_cell.angle_gamma   90.00
#
_symmetry.space_group_name_H-M   'P 1'
#
loop_
_entity.id
_entity.type
_entity.pdbx_description
1 polymer ?
#
loop_
_entity_poly.entity_id
_entity_poly.type
_entity_poly.pdbx_seq_one_letter_code
_entity_poly.pdbx_strand_id
1 'polypeptide(L)'
;MKASYGSNEEGSQARSNLLYMQLQYGQPSIFFTLSPSSSSSVRVAAFAGDIDNSLLEAMTNTVQGSLYKTRAELSAAATSNPMACARYYNAIVRLLIDVLLNYAQDRQCSRPRSGGFGKTKAYFLSTESQNSTGDLHGHMLVWIENMPTTTAQYYELLKHRDFQHRVDDYVSSIASSSFPVSLDRCSSCSSTDIAAMQFSREVFKKPKRGACRAPTIKCGSCQM
;
A
#
# COMPACT_ATOMS: atom_id res chain seq x y z
N MET A 1 6.85 1.86 16.96
CA MET A 1 5.69 2.07 17.85
C MET A 1 4.41 2.08 17.02
N LYS A 2 3.45 1.22 17.36
CA LYS A 2 2.09 1.25 16.80
C LYS A 2 1.16 1.88 17.81
N ALA A 3 0.28 2.76 17.35
CA ALA A 3 -0.71 3.34 18.22
C ALA A 3 -2.01 3.62 17.45
N SER A 4 -3.12 3.41 18.14
CA SER A 4 -4.48 3.48 17.60
C SER A 4 -5.24 4.50 18.42
N TYR A 5 -5.88 5.46 17.75
CA TYR A 5 -6.32 6.69 18.38
C TYR A 5 -7.78 6.98 18.08
N GLY A 6 -8.52 7.39 19.10
CA GLY A 6 -9.90 7.89 18.96
C GLY A 6 -10.15 9.21 19.69
N SER A 7 -9.34 9.54 20.70
CA SER A 7 -9.49 10.75 21.52
C SER A 7 -8.42 11.81 21.22
N ASN A 8 -8.71 13.05 21.61
CA ASN A 8 -7.78 14.19 21.47
C ASN A 8 -6.52 13.98 22.32
N GLU A 9 -6.68 13.39 23.50
CA GLU A 9 -5.61 13.10 24.45
C GLU A 9 -4.62 12.11 23.84
N GLU A 10 -5.11 11.02 23.25
CA GLU A 10 -4.23 10.05 22.59
C GLU A 10 -3.55 10.65 21.36
N GLY A 11 -4.24 11.51 20.60
CA GLY A 11 -3.63 12.26 19.50
C GLY A 11 -2.51 13.22 19.95
N SER A 12 -2.67 13.85 21.12
CA SER A 12 -1.62 14.68 21.73
C SER A 12 -0.41 13.83 22.14
N GLN A 13 -0.65 12.68 22.79
CA GLN A 13 0.42 11.75 23.16
C GLN A 13 1.15 11.19 21.93
N ALA A 14 0.41 10.88 20.86
CA ALA A 14 0.95 10.46 19.58
C ALA A 14 1.99 11.43 19.03
N ARG A 15 1.62 12.72 19.03
CA ARG A 15 2.46 13.81 18.53
C ARG A 15 3.71 13.96 19.39
N SER A 16 3.58 13.88 20.71
CA SER A 16 4.72 13.91 21.63
C SER A 16 5.69 12.74 21.39
N ASN A 17 5.17 11.52 21.22
CA ASN A 17 5.97 10.34 20.92
C ASN A 17 6.70 10.48 19.57
N LEU A 18 6.01 10.99 18.55
CA LEU A 18 6.60 11.23 17.24
C LEU A 18 7.72 12.28 17.31
N LEU A 19 7.48 13.38 18.02
CA LEU A 19 8.49 14.42 18.22
C LEU A 19 9.74 13.86 18.92
N TYR A 20 9.54 13.05 19.96
CA TYR A 20 10.64 12.36 20.63
C TYR A 20 11.42 11.45 19.67
N MET A 21 10.74 10.68 18.82
CA MET A 21 11.39 9.85 17.81
C MET A 21 12.17 10.68 16.78
N GLN A 22 11.66 11.85 16.39
CA GLN A 22 12.38 12.75 15.49
C GLN A 22 13.63 13.35 16.14
N LEU A 23 13.60 13.63 17.44
CA LEU A 23 14.79 14.04 18.19
C LEU A 23 15.83 12.91 18.27
N GLN A 24 15.38 11.67 18.49
CA GLN A 24 16.25 10.50 18.66
C GLN A 24 16.84 9.99 17.34
N TYR A 25 16.05 10.00 16.25
CA TYR A 25 16.42 9.35 14.99
C TYR A 25 16.60 10.32 13.82
N GLY A 26 16.28 11.61 14.01
CA GLY A 26 16.25 12.61 12.95
C GLY A 26 14.97 12.54 12.11
N GLN A 27 15.04 13.05 10.89
CA GLN A 27 13.94 13.01 9.94
C GLN A 27 13.69 11.58 9.45
N PRO A 28 12.41 11.18 9.32
CA PRO A 28 12.04 9.87 8.78
C PRO A 28 12.47 9.76 7.31
N SER A 29 12.92 8.58 6.91
CA SER A 29 13.38 8.30 5.55
C SER A 29 12.22 8.10 4.58
N ILE A 30 11.10 7.57 5.08
CA ILE A 30 9.92 7.23 4.29
C ILE A 30 8.66 7.67 5.04
N PHE A 31 7.75 8.30 4.31
CA PHE A 31 6.36 8.51 4.71
C PHE A 31 5.47 7.74 3.73
N PHE A 32 4.56 6.93 4.25
CA PHE A 32 3.51 6.36 3.44
C PHE A 32 2.23 6.19 4.24
N THR A 33 1.15 6.05 3.49
CA THR A 33 -0.20 5.96 3.98
C THR A 33 -0.80 4.61 3.61
N LEU A 34 -1.47 3.96 4.55
CA LEU A 34 -2.10 2.65 4.38
C LEU A 34 -3.62 2.76 4.57
N SER A 35 -4.38 2.54 3.50
CA SER A 35 -5.86 2.58 3.50
C SER A 35 -6.46 1.31 2.90
N PRO A 36 -6.42 0.16 3.59
CA PRO A 36 -6.98 -1.06 3.06
C PRO A 36 -8.51 -0.96 3.07
N SER A 37 -9.14 -1.05 1.91
CA SER A 37 -10.61 -0.99 1.82
C SER A 37 -11.22 -2.22 2.48
N SER A 38 -12.11 -2.00 3.47
CA SER A 38 -12.83 -3.11 4.12
C SER A 38 -13.99 -3.60 3.28
N SER A 39 -14.75 -2.67 2.68
CA SER A 39 -15.98 -2.92 1.92
C SER A 39 -15.80 -3.66 0.59
N SER A 40 -14.57 -3.79 0.09
CA SER A 40 -14.25 -4.57 -1.11
C SER A 40 -13.44 -5.83 -0.82
N SER A 41 -13.19 -6.14 0.47
CA SER A 41 -12.30 -7.23 0.85
C SER A 41 -13.08 -8.48 1.24
N VAL A 42 -12.87 -9.55 0.47
CA VAL A 42 -13.35 -10.90 0.80
C VAL A 42 -12.85 -11.36 2.18
N ARG A 43 -11.65 -10.93 2.60
CA ARG A 43 -11.12 -11.28 3.93
C ARG A 43 -11.98 -10.73 5.06
N VAL A 44 -12.66 -9.59 4.87
CA VAL A 44 -13.56 -9.04 5.89
C VAL A 44 -14.78 -9.95 6.08
N ALA A 45 -15.37 -10.43 5.00
CA ALA A 45 -16.45 -11.42 5.06
C ALA A 45 -15.97 -12.74 5.72
N ALA A 46 -14.74 -13.17 5.46
CA ALA A 46 -14.15 -14.33 6.15
C ALA A 46 -13.97 -14.07 7.67
N PHE A 47 -13.48 -12.89 8.07
CA PHE A 47 -13.39 -12.52 9.50
C PHE A 47 -14.75 -12.40 10.19
N ALA A 48 -15.80 -12.09 9.44
CA ALA A 48 -17.17 -12.03 9.93
C ALA A 48 -17.83 -13.42 10.07
N GLY A 49 -17.23 -14.47 9.48
CA GLY A 49 -17.82 -15.82 9.45
C GLY A 49 -18.82 -16.02 8.30
N ASP A 50 -18.87 -15.09 7.33
CA ASP A 50 -19.79 -15.13 6.19
C ASP A 50 -19.27 -15.99 5.02
N ILE A 51 -18.11 -16.64 5.20
CA ILE A 51 -17.45 -17.49 4.21
C ILE A 51 -17.05 -18.80 4.88
N ASP A 52 -17.41 -19.92 4.24
CA ASP A 52 -17.01 -21.25 4.67
C ASP A 52 -15.50 -21.47 4.51
N ASN A 53 -14.88 -22.18 5.44
CA ASN A 53 -13.43 -22.42 5.44
C ASN A 53 -12.96 -23.20 4.21
N SER A 54 -13.77 -24.12 3.67
CA SER A 54 -13.45 -24.88 2.46
C SER A 54 -13.36 -23.97 1.22
N LEU A 55 -14.15 -22.89 1.18
CA LEU A 55 -14.14 -21.92 0.11
C LEU A 55 -12.93 -20.98 0.20
N LEU A 56 -12.48 -20.66 1.42
CA LEU A 56 -11.29 -19.83 1.65
C LEU A 56 -10.01 -20.50 1.11
N GLU A 57 -9.93 -21.83 1.22
CA GLU A 57 -8.82 -22.63 0.68
C GLU A 57 -8.83 -22.62 -0.86
N ALA A 58 -9.99 -22.77 -1.49
CA ALA A 58 -10.16 -22.66 -2.95
C ALA A 58 -9.83 -21.26 -3.49
N MET A 59 -10.20 -20.20 -2.76
CA MET A 59 -9.91 -18.80 -3.09
C MET A 59 -8.41 -18.47 -3.04
N THR A 60 -7.64 -19.16 -2.21
CA THR A 60 -6.18 -18.97 -2.14
C THR A 60 -5.49 -19.47 -3.41
N ASN A 61 -6.11 -20.45 -4.09
CA ASN A 61 -5.54 -21.13 -5.25
C ASN A 61 -6.02 -20.58 -6.60
N THR A 62 -7.12 -19.83 -6.67
CA THR A 62 -7.67 -19.30 -7.93
C THR A 62 -8.27 -17.90 -7.80
N VAL A 63 -7.95 -17.00 -8.74
CA VAL A 63 -8.53 -15.64 -8.81
C VAL A 63 -10.05 -15.68 -8.97
N GLN A 64 -10.60 -16.72 -9.60
CA GLN A 64 -12.04 -16.90 -9.78
C GLN A 64 -12.80 -17.07 -8.46
N GLY A 65 -12.19 -17.67 -7.44
CA GLY A 65 -12.80 -17.77 -6.10
C GLY A 65 -13.09 -16.39 -5.51
N SER A 66 -12.25 -15.38 -5.78
CA SER A 66 -12.40 -14.03 -5.24
C SER A 66 -13.59 -13.23 -5.80
N LEU A 67 -14.25 -13.72 -6.85
CA LEU A 67 -15.46 -13.14 -7.45
C LEU A 67 -16.76 -13.72 -6.87
N TYR A 68 -16.67 -14.63 -5.89
CA TYR A 68 -17.83 -15.32 -5.33
C TYR A 68 -18.86 -14.37 -4.69
N LYS A 69 -18.42 -13.25 -4.10
CA LYS A 69 -19.30 -12.21 -3.57
C LYS A 69 -19.22 -10.95 -4.41
N THR A 70 -20.38 -10.38 -4.70
CA THR A 70 -20.49 -9.06 -5.30
C THR A 70 -19.95 -7.99 -4.35
N ARG A 71 -19.57 -6.84 -4.91
CA ARG A 71 -19.13 -5.69 -4.10
C ARG A 71 -20.21 -5.21 -3.11
N ALA A 72 -21.49 -5.35 -3.45
CA ALA A 72 -22.59 -4.98 -2.57
C ALA A 72 -22.65 -5.90 -1.34
N GLU A 73 -22.51 -7.21 -1.53
CA GLU A 73 -22.49 -8.18 -0.43
C GLU A 73 -21.27 -7.99 0.48
N LEU A 74 -20.10 -7.74 -0.08
CA LEU A 74 -18.89 -7.44 0.70
C LEU A 74 -19.05 -6.15 1.51
N SER A 75 -19.67 -5.12 0.91
CA SER A 75 -19.94 -3.87 1.61
C SER A 75 -20.96 -4.04 2.75
N ALA A 76 -21.97 -4.88 2.56
CA ALA A 76 -22.95 -5.19 3.59
C ALA A 76 -22.32 -5.95 4.76
N ALA A 77 -21.46 -6.93 4.47
CA ALA A 77 -20.70 -7.68 5.47
C ALA A 77 -19.79 -6.76 6.28
N ALA A 78 -19.05 -5.85 5.62
CA ALA A 78 -18.17 -4.90 6.28
C ALA A 78 -18.93 -3.92 7.19
N THR A 79 -20.05 -3.36 6.69
CA THR A 79 -20.88 -2.42 7.47
C THR A 79 -21.47 -3.08 8.71
N SER A 80 -21.88 -4.34 8.59
CA SER A 80 -22.50 -5.09 9.69
C SER A 80 -21.47 -5.60 10.72
N ASN A 81 -20.17 -5.62 10.37
CA ASN A 81 -19.12 -6.21 11.19
C ASN A 81 -17.90 -5.28 11.36
N PRO A 82 -18.04 -4.13 12.07
CA PRO A 82 -16.94 -3.17 12.26
C PRO A 82 -15.71 -3.78 12.96
N MET A 83 -15.93 -4.78 13.83
CA MET A 83 -14.84 -5.52 14.48
C MET A 83 -14.03 -6.36 13.46
N ALA A 84 -14.70 -7.00 12.49
CA ALA A 84 -14.03 -7.73 11.42
C ALA A 84 -13.17 -6.78 10.55
N CYS A 85 -13.69 -5.59 10.26
CA CYS A 85 -12.95 -4.53 9.58
C CYS A 85 -11.67 -4.12 10.35
N ALA A 86 -11.79 -3.93 11.67
CA ALA A 86 -10.64 -3.61 12.52
C ALA A 86 -9.59 -4.73 12.57
N ARG A 87 -10.03 -6.00 12.66
CA ARG A 87 -9.13 -7.16 12.61
C ARG A 87 -8.40 -7.26 11.27
N TYR A 88 -9.12 -7.05 10.17
CA TYR A 88 -8.55 -7.03 8.82
C TYR A 88 -7.47 -5.94 8.69
N TYR A 89 -7.77 -4.70 9.06
CA TYR A 89 -6.79 -3.61 9.08
C TYR A 89 -5.55 -3.97 9.92
N ASN A 90 -5.76 -4.49 11.13
CA ASN A 90 -4.67 -4.87 12.02
C ASN A 90 -3.80 -6.01 11.43
N ALA A 91 -4.41 -6.97 10.72
CA ALA A 91 -3.67 -8.02 10.03
C ALA A 91 -2.80 -7.46 8.90
N ILE A 92 -3.31 -6.52 8.09
CA ILE A 92 -2.53 -5.85 7.04
C ILE A 92 -1.37 -5.05 7.65
N VAL A 93 -1.62 -4.28 8.72
CA VAL A 93 -0.56 -3.54 9.42
C VAL A 93 0.54 -4.47 9.95
N ARG A 94 0.18 -5.62 10.53
CA ARG A 94 1.16 -6.60 11.01
C ARG A 94 1.99 -7.17 9.87
N LEU A 95 1.35 -7.58 8.77
CA LEU A 95 2.07 -8.05 7.59
C LEU A 95 3.04 -7.00 7.05
N LEU A 96 2.62 -5.73 7.02
CA LEU A 96 3.49 -4.65 6.61
C LEU A 96 4.73 -4.55 7.52
N ILE A 97 4.55 -4.54 8.85
CA ILE A 97 5.68 -4.41 9.78
C ILE A 97 6.58 -5.65 9.76
N ASP A 98 5.99 -6.83 9.85
CA ASP A 98 6.72 -8.08 10.03
C ASP A 98 7.39 -8.55 8.73
N VAL A 99 6.77 -8.30 7.57
CA VAL A 99 7.26 -8.78 6.26
C VAL A 99 7.93 -7.65 5.49
N LEU A 100 7.23 -6.54 5.24
CA LEU A 100 7.76 -5.47 4.39
C LEU A 100 8.88 -4.70 5.10
N LEU A 101 8.72 -4.34 6.37
CA LEU A 101 9.77 -3.69 7.15
C LEU A 101 10.76 -4.68 7.76
N ASN A 102 10.40 -5.97 7.79
CA ASN A 102 11.16 -7.04 8.45
C ASN A 102 11.56 -6.70 9.89
N TYR A 103 10.61 -6.11 10.64
CA TYR A 103 10.85 -5.57 11.97
C TYR A 103 10.22 -6.45 13.05
N ALA A 104 11.00 -6.85 14.05
CA ALA A 104 10.57 -7.65 15.17
C ALA A 104 9.89 -6.77 16.23
N GLN A 105 8.56 -6.77 16.26
CA GLN A 105 7.77 -5.93 17.17
C GLN A 105 7.93 -6.32 18.65
N ASP A 106 8.18 -7.58 18.96
CA ASP A 106 8.47 -8.09 20.30
C ASP A 106 9.78 -7.52 20.86
N ARG A 107 10.80 -7.41 20.00
CA ARG A 107 12.15 -6.97 20.37
C ARG A 107 12.44 -5.50 20.06
N GLN A 108 11.50 -4.82 19.42
CA GLN A 108 11.66 -3.44 18.94
C GLN A 108 12.95 -3.24 18.13
N CYS A 109 13.25 -4.16 17.20
CA CYS A 109 14.44 -4.08 16.35
C CYS A 109 14.24 -4.72 14.98
N SER A 110 15.07 -4.34 14.00
CA SER A 110 15.14 -5.04 12.73
C SER A 110 15.65 -6.46 12.89
N ARG A 111 15.10 -7.39 12.10
CA ARG A 111 15.66 -8.74 11.94
C ARG A 111 16.97 -8.68 11.13
N PRO A 112 17.80 -9.75 11.10
CA PRO A 112 19.12 -9.71 10.47
C PRO A 112 19.14 -9.33 8.98
N ARG A 113 18.07 -9.66 8.24
CA ARG A 113 17.92 -9.32 6.83
C ARG A 113 17.26 -7.94 6.68
N SER A 114 17.58 -7.21 5.63
CA SER A 114 16.84 -5.98 5.28
C SER A 114 15.39 -6.27 4.92
N GLY A 115 14.50 -5.33 5.22
CA GLY A 115 13.14 -5.28 4.67
C GLY A 115 13.15 -4.79 3.22
N GLY A 116 11.96 -4.65 2.63
CA GLY A 116 11.78 -4.17 1.26
C GLY A 116 12.32 -2.77 0.99
N PHE A 117 12.45 -1.94 2.04
CA PHE A 117 13.00 -0.58 1.97
C PHE A 117 14.42 -0.46 2.54
N GLY A 118 15.09 -1.58 2.81
CA GLY A 118 16.34 -1.60 3.58
C GLY A 118 16.12 -1.99 5.04
N LYS A 119 17.15 -1.81 5.87
CA LYS A 119 17.11 -2.21 7.28
C LYS A 119 16.40 -1.14 8.12
N THR A 120 15.24 -1.49 8.67
CA THR A 120 14.39 -0.56 9.44
C THR A 120 14.97 -0.28 10.82
N LYS A 121 15.42 0.95 11.04
CA LYS A 121 15.90 1.43 12.34
C LYS A 121 14.75 1.59 13.34
N ALA A 122 13.68 2.26 12.90
CA ALA A 122 12.49 2.51 13.70
C ALA A 122 11.27 2.77 12.81
N TYR A 123 10.07 2.69 13.38
CA TYR A 123 8.84 3.11 12.72
C TYR A 123 7.87 3.74 13.72
N PHE A 124 7.01 4.61 13.21
CA PHE A 124 5.86 5.17 13.91
C PHE A 124 4.61 4.98 13.05
N LEU A 125 3.53 4.47 13.63
CA LEU A 125 2.24 4.32 12.96
C LEU A 125 1.13 4.95 13.80
N SER A 126 0.38 5.85 13.16
CA SER A 126 -0.85 6.45 13.69
C SER A 126 -2.04 5.94 12.91
N THR A 127 -3.05 5.40 13.60
CA THR A 127 -4.31 4.94 12.98
C THR A 127 -5.45 5.93 13.24
N GLU A 128 -6.21 6.27 12.20
CA GLU A 128 -7.42 7.10 12.23
C GLU A 128 -8.53 6.51 11.34
N SER A 129 -9.75 7.02 11.41
CA SER A 129 -10.82 6.71 10.45
C SER A 129 -10.76 7.65 9.25
N GLN A 130 -10.76 7.13 8.03
CA GLN A 130 -10.79 7.94 6.82
C GLN A 130 -12.17 8.57 6.63
N ASN A 131 -12.24 9.90 6.60
CA ASN A 131 -13.50 10.67 6.57
C ASN A 131 -14.47 10.28 5.45
N SER A 132 -13.99 9.81 4.30
CA SER A 132 -14.82 9.51 3.13
C SER A 132 -15.47 8.12 3.13
N THR A 133 -14.85 7.14 3.78
CA THR A 133 -15.30 5.73 3.74
C THR A 133 -15.57 5.14 5.12
N GLY A 134 -15.10 5.78 6.20
CA GLY A 134 -15.13 5.23 7.55
C GLY A 134 -14.12 4.09 7.77
N ASP A 135 -13.33 3.73 6.76
CA ASP A 135 -12.30 2.70 6.88
C ASP A 135 -11.15 3.15 7.78
N LEU A 136 -10.49 2.21 8.44
CA LEU A 136 -9.26 2.50 9.17
C LEU A 136 -8.11 2.85 8.21
N HIS A 137 -7.36 3.87 8.60
CA HIS A 137 -6.34 4.55 7.85
C HIS A 137 -5.09 4.68 8.69
N GLY A 138 -3.92 4.41 8.11
CA GLY A 138 -2.64 4.50 8.81
C GLY A 138 -1.71 5.53 8.19
N HIS A 139 -1.21 6.47 8.99
CA HIS A 139 -0.06 7.31 8.64
C HIS A 139 1.20 6.71 9.25
N MET A 140 2.17 6.36 8.41
CA MET A 140 3.38 5.68 8.84
C MET A 140 4.63 6.46 8.47
N LEU A 141 5.53 6.55 9.45
CA LEU A 141 6.88 7.09 9.29
C LEU A 141 7.88 5.99 9.58
N VAL A 142 8.88 5.84 8.72
CA VAL A 142 9.91 4.81 8.82
C VAL A 142 11.29 5.42 8.72
N TRP A 143 12.16 5.04 9.64
CA TRP A 143 13.59 5.38 9.63
C TRP A 143 14.36 4.17 9.13
N ILE A 144 15.14 4.34 8.07
CA ILE A 144 16.02 3.30 7.52
C ILE A 144 17.44 3.59 8.00
N GLU A 145 18.19 2.54 8.33
CA GLU A 145 19.60 2.68 8.73
C GLU A 145 20.43 3.35 7.62
N ASN A 146 21.43 4.13 8.02
CA ASN A 146 22.37 4.84 7.13
C ASN A 146 21.76 5.89 6.19
N MET A 147 20.51 6.28 6.43
CA MET A 147 19.90 7.42 5.74
C MET A 147 20.26 8.75 6.40
N PRO A 148 20.31 9.86 5.64
CA PRO A 148 20.58 11.18 6.20
C PRO A 148 19.50 11.57 7.21
N THR A 149 19.93 12.15 8.33
CA THR A 149 19.06 12.44 9.48
C THR A 149 18.45 13.83 9.45
N THR A 150 18.96 14.72 8.59
CA THR A 150 18.42 16.07 8.41
C THR A 150 18.24 16.38 6.94
N THR A 151 17.30 17.28 6.65
CA THR A 151 17.08 17.77 5.29
C THR A 151 18.34 18.43 4.72
N ALA A 152 19.11 19.14 5.55
CA ALA A 152 20.37 19.75 5.15
C ALA A 152 21.43 18.71 4.71
N GLN A 153 21.59 17.63 5.48
CA GLN A 153 22.47 16.51 5.09
C GLN A 153 22.00 15.88 3.78
N TYR A 154 20.68 15.75 3.61
CA TYR A 154 20.08 15.22 2.38
C TYR A 154 20.42 16.08 1.17
N TYR A 155 20.21 17.40 1.27
CA TYR A 155 20.54 18.33 0.19
C TYR A 155 22.04 18.39 -0.11
N GLU A 156 22.89 18.25 0.91
CA GLU A 156 24.34 18.19 0.71
C GLU A 156 24.74 16.94 -0.08
N LEU A 157 24.23 15.77 0.33
CA LEU A 157 24.51 14.51 -0.36
C LEU A 157 23.98 14.49 -1.80
N LEU A 158 22.85 15.14 -2.05
CA LEU A 158 22.29 15.30 -3.40
C LEU A 158 23.16 16.14 -4.34
N LYS A 159 24.18 16.85 -3.86
CA LYS A 159 25.18 17.51 -4.73
C LYS A 159 26.15 16.50 -5.37
N HIS A 160 26.27 15.30 -4.82
CA HIS A 160 27.18 14.27 -5.32
C HIS A 160 26.48 13.32 -6.30
N ARG A 161 27.03 13.19 -7.51
CA ARG A 161 26.49 12.32 -8.58
C ARG A 161 26.32 10.87 -8.14
N ASP A 162 27.28 10.31 -7.41
CA ASP A 162 27.22 8.93 -6.96
C ASP A 162 26.04 8.67 -6.02
N PHE A 163 25.69 9.66 -5.18
CA PHE A 163 24.54 9.53 -4.30
C PHE A 163 23.23 9.65 -5.08
N GLN A 164 23.14 10.56 -6.05
CA GLN A 164 21.99 10.67 -6.96
C GLN A 164 21.71 9.33 -7.65
N HIS A 165 22.74 8.72 -8.25
CA HIS A 165 22.62 7.40 -8.89
C HIS A 165 22.14 6.31 -7.92
N ARG A 166 22.69 6.25 -6.70
CA ARG A 166 22.22 5.26 -5.71
C ARG A 166 20.76 5.47 -5.31
N VAL A 167 20.29 6.71 -5.25
CA VAL A 167 18.87 7.01 -4.98
C VAL A 167 18.01 6.56 -6.16
N ASP A 168 18.43 6.83 -7.40
CA ASP A 168 17.71 6.40 -8.60
C ASP A 168 17.63 4.87 -8.70
N ASP A 169 18.74 4.16 -8.44
CA ASP A 169 18.80 2.70 -8.39
C ASP A 169 17.88 2.15 -7.30
N TYR A 170 17.93 2.76 -6.10
CA TYR A 170 17.06 2.37 -4.99
C TYR A 170 15.58 2.53 -5.36
N VAL A 171 15.17 3.70 -5.86
CA VAL A 171 13.78 3.96 -6.26
C VAL A 171 13.35 3.00 -7.36
N SER A 172 14.20 2.77 -8.37
CA SER A 172 13.91 1.83 -9.46
C SER A 172 13.78 0.38 -8.99
N SER A 173 14.50 0.00 -7.93
CA SER A 173 14.42 -1.35 -7.35
C SER A 173 13.12 -1.63 -6.57
N ILE A 174 12.48 -0.58 -6.02
CA ILE A 174 11.27 -0.72 -5.19
C ILE A 174 9.99 -0.29 -5.92
N ALA A 175 10.10 0.57 -6.94
CA ALA A 175 8.98 1.06 -7.71
C ALA A 175 8.71 0.13 -8.91
N SER A 176 7.80 -0.82 -8.73
CA SER A 176 7.31 -1.67 -9.81
C SER A 176 5.79 -1.65 -9.87
N SER A 177 5.22 -1.57 -11.07
CA SER A 177 3.79 -1.78 -11.30
C SER A 177 3.61 -2.94 -12.26
N SER A 178 2.93 -4.00 -11.81
CA SER A 178 2.49 -5.10 -12.65
C SER A 178 0.97 -5.11 -12.72
N PHE A 179 0.42 -5.18 -13.92
CA PHE A 179 -1.00 -5.46 -14.11
C PHE A 179 -1.16 -6.95 -14.40
N PRO A 180 -2.11 -7.67 -13.76
CA PRO A 180 -2.35 -9.08 -14.01
C PRO A 180 -3.15 -9.26 -15.30
N VAL A 181 -2.66 -8.67 -16.39
CA VAL A 181 -3.23 -8.77 -17.73
C VAL A 181 -2.13 -9.29 -18.63
N SER A 182 -2.37 -10.39 -19.34
CA SER A 182 -1.43 -10.87 -20.37
C SER A 182 -1.40 -9.81 -21.47
N LEU A 183 -0.28 -9.10 -21.57
CA LEU A 183 -0.03 -8.14 -22.64
C LEU A 183 0.47 -8.81 -23.92
N ASP A 184 0.63 -10.13 -23.90
CA ASP A 184 1.15 -10.89 -25.03
C ASP A 184 0.06 -11.16 -26.08
N ARG A 185 -1.22 -11.05 -25.70
CA ARG A 185 -2.35 -11.36 -26.58
C ARG A 185 -3.52 -10.42 -26.37
N CYS A 186 -4.12 -9.99 -27.48
CA CYS A 186 -5.33 -9.17 -27.46
C CYS A 186 -6.48 -9.96 -26.82
N SER A 187 -7.15 -9.39 -25.82
CA SER A 187 -8.29 -10.03 -25.15
C SER A 187 -9.51 -10.24 -26.07
N SER A 188 -9.57 -9.53 -27.20
CA SER A 188 -10.66 -9.62 -28.18
C SER A 188 -10.36 -10.62 -29.30
N CYS A 189 -9.16 -10.56 -29.90
CA CYS A 189 -8.82 -11.36 -31.09
C CYS A 189 -7.63 -12.32 -30.90
N SER A 190 -7.05 -12.41 -29.71
CA SER A 190 -5.88 -13.24 -29.38
C SER A 190 -4.60 -12.97 -30.18
N SER A 191 -4.56 -11.91 -31.00
CA SER A 191 -3.37 -11.47 -31.73
C SER A 191 -2.26 -11.00 -30.79
N THR A 192 -1.02 -11.29 -31.15
CA THR A 192 0.19 -10.83 -30.45
C THR A 192 0.66 -9.44 -30.90
N ASP A 193 0.02 -8.88 -31.94
CA ASP A 193 0.31 -7.55 -32.46
C ASP A 193 -0.36 -6.48 -31.58
N ILE A 194 0.23 -6.24 -30.41
CA ILE A 194 -0.21 -5.25 -29.44
C ILE A 194 0.88 -4.20 -29.28
N ALA A 195 0.51 -2.93 -29.43
CA ALA A 195 1.40 -1.81 -29.21
C ALA A 195 0.93 -0.95 -28.02
N ALA A 196 1.88 -0.51 -27.19
CA ALA A 196 1.62 0.49 -26.17
C ALA A 196 1.25 1.83 -26.82
N MET A 197 0.20 2.48 -26.34
CA MET A 197 -0.17 3.81 -26.81
C MET A 197 0.62 4.88 -26.06
N GLN A 198 1.15 5.86 -26.78
CA GLN A 198 1.73 7.04 -26.12
C GLN A 198 0.61 7.89 -25.52
N PHE A 199 0.74 8.20 -24.24
CA PHE A 199 -0.18 9.10 -23.56
C PHE A 199 0.26 10.54 -23.72
N SER A 200 -0.68 11.40 -24.08
CA SER A 200 -0.49 12.83 -23.95
C SER A 200 -0.80 13.28 -22.51
N ARG A 201 -0.34 14.47 -22.12
CA ARG A 201 -0.57 15.02 -20.76
C ARG A 201 -2.06 15.18 -20.44
N GLU A 202 -2.90 15.31 -21.46
CA GLU A 202 -4.36 15.45 -21.34
C GLU A 202 -5.03 14.21 -20.76
N VAL A 203 -4.47 13.02 -21.00
CA VAL A 203 -5.01 11.73 -20.50
C VAL A 203 -4.96 11.65 -18.97
N PHE A 204 -4.01 12.35 -18.34
CA PHE A 204 -3.86 12.39 -16.88
C PHE A 204 -4.80 13.41 -16.21
N LYS A 205 -5.56 14.20 -16.98
CA LYS A 205 -6.56 15.12 -16.43
C LYS A 205 -7.80 14.32 -16.03
N LYS A 206 -8.52 14.83 -15.01
CA LYS A 206 -9.79 14.23 -14.58
C LYS A 206 -10.77 14.18 -15.78
N PRO A 207 -11.27 13.00 -16.17
CA PRO A 207 -12.13 12.88 -17.33
C PRO A 207 -13.44 13.65 -17.11
N LYS A 208 -13.93 14.30 -18.16
CA LYS A 208 -15.26 14.91 -18.15
C LYS A 208 -16.32 13.81 -17.99
N ARG A 209 -17.47 14.14 -17.39
CA ARG A 209 -18.58 13.20 -17.22
C ARG A 209 -18.97 12.64 -18.60
N GLY A 210 -18.98 11.31 -18.74
CA GLY A 210 -19.29 10.62 -20.00
C GLY A 210 -18.12 10.44 -20.98
N ALA A 211 -16.92 10.92 -20.68
CA ALA A 211 -15.76 10.70 -21.54
C ALA A 211 -15.24 9.25 -21.42
N CYS A 212 -14.97 8.62 -22.56
CA CYS A 212 -14.24 7.35 -22.61
C CYS A 212 -12.80 7.57 -22.12
N ARG A 213 -12.28 6.61 -21.34
CA ARG A 213 -10.86 6.62 -20.96
C ARG A 213 -10.01 6.31 -22.18
N ALA A 214 -8.88 6.98 -22.32
CA ALA A 214 -7.95 6.68 -23.39
C ALA A 214 -7.45 5.23 -23.23
N PRO A 215 -7.46 4.43 -24.31
CA PRO A 215 -6.90 3.09 -24.28
C PRO A 215 -5.39 3.15 -24.02
N THR A 216 -4.87 2.19 -23.26
CA THR A 216 -3.45 2.10 -22.91
C THR A 216 -2.63 1.27 -23.89
N ILE A 217 -3.33 0.43 -24.66
CA ILE A 217 -2.79 -0.49 -25.65
C ILE A 217 -3.69 -0.45 -26.88
N LYS A 218 -3.14 -0.74 -28.05
CA LYS A 218 -3.89 -0.92 -29.30
C LYS A 218 -3.48 -2.23 -29.95
N CYS A 219 -4.46 -3.04 -30.34
CA CYS A 219 -4.20 -4.20 -31.17
C CYS A 219 -4.10 -3.79 -32.64
N GLY A 220 -3.02 -4.17 -33.33
CA GLY A 220 -2.89 -3.90 -34.77
C GLY A 220 -3.91 -4.65 -35.63
N SER A 221 -4.40 -5.81 -35.15
CA SER A 221 -5.34 -6.67 -35.89
C SER A 221 -6.80 -6.22 -35.79
N CYS A 222 -7.31 -5.92 -34.59
CA CYS A 222 -8.72 -5.51 -34.41
C CYS A 222 -8.89 -4.02 -34.09
N GLN A 223 -7.79 -3.27 -33.94
CA GLN A 223 -7.76 -1.85 -33.60
C GLN A 223 -8.52 -1.45 -32.32
N MET A 224 -8.85 -2.44 -31.49
CA MET A 224 -9.35 -2.26 -30.13
C MET A 224 -8.23 -2.01 -29.14
#